data_AF-A0A543NH37-F1
#
_entry.id   AF-A0A543NH37-F1
#
_cell.length_a   1.000
_cell.length_b   1.000
_cell.length_c   1.000
_cell.angle_alpha   90.00
_cell.angle_beta   90.00
_cell.angle_gamma   90.00
#
_symmetry.space_group_name_H-M   'P 1'
#
loop_
_entity.id
_entity.type
_entity.pdbx_description
1 polymer ?
#
loop_
_entity_poly.entity_id
_entity_poly.type
_entity_poly.pdbx_seq_one_letter_code
_entity_poly.pdbx_strand_id
1 'polypeptide(L)'
;MGVLASCSPGDAPVGEESPEPAETMTDPPEEFREGFETQSGLTLPSDAENPEIEGTRLEGERPYYELRFATTRGGAEVFCTADNLGTYRGGGGPTDEEYELFSVREDVEDIEMIVECTGAHPSDGRVDREALVVLPEEGLADPGGEPDAEDAAVVYAYTVELPNR
;
A
#
# COMPACT_ATOMS: atom_id res chain seq x y z
N MET A 1 16.22 36.91 50.92
CA MET A 1 15.28 38.03 50.68
C MET A 1 15.37 38.33 49.20
N GLY A 2 14.42 38.04 48.32
CA GLY A 2 13.02 37.68 48.47
C GLY A 2 12.27 38.35 47.31
N VAL A 3 11.64 37.53 46.45
CA VAL A 3 10.24 37.62 45.96
C VAL A 3 9.73 39.00 45.45
N LEU A 4 9.04 39.21 44.31
CA LEU A 4 8.15 38.39 43.46
C LEU A 4 7.74 39.17 42.20
N ALA A 5 7.42 38.41 41.13
CA ALA A 5 6.23 38.47 40.25
C ALA A 5 5.88 39.79 39.49
N SER A 6 5.21 39.80 38.34
CA SER A 6 4.30 38.84 37.70
C SER A 6 4.03 39.29 36.26
N CYS A 7 3.73 38.36 35.34
CA CYS A 7 2.61 38.40 34.37
C CYS A 7 2.71 37.18 33.41
N SER A 8 1.83 36.19 33.59
CA SER A 8 1.35 35.22 32.57
C SER A 8 0.01 35.76 32.03
N PRO A 9 -0.49 35.42 30.81
CA PRO A 9 -0.85 34.05 30.36
C PRO A 9 -0.68 33.78 28.84
N GLY A 10 -0.97 32.54 28.40
CA GLY A 10 -1.15 32.19 26.98
C GLY A 10 -0.34 30.94 26.60
N ASP A 11 -0.88 29.74 26.81
CA ASP A 11 -1.59 28.94 25.79
C ASP A 11 -0.62 28.32 24.77
N ALA A 12 -0.63 26.98 24.71
CA ALA A 12 0.27 26.16 23.90
C ALA A 12 0.08 26.43 22.39
N PRO A 13 1.04 25.99 21.57
CA PRO A 13 0.65 24.95 20.62
C PRO A 13 1.55 23.74 20.84
N VAL A 14 0.94 22.62 21.25
CA VAL A 14 0.63 21.50 20.35
C VAL A 14 1.93 21.00 19.75
N GLY A 15 2.46 19.93 20.34
CA GLY A 15 3.50 19.16 19.68
C GLY A 15 3.03 18.87 18.27
N GLU A 16 3.91 19.10 17.30
CA GLU A 16 3.89 18.33 16.08
C GLU A 16 4.06 16.87 16.51
N GLU A 17 2.96 16.24 16.91
CA GLU A 17 2.74 14.83 16.67
C GLU A 17 2.82 14.72 15.15
N SER A 18 4.04 14.51 14.63
CA SER A 18 4.17 13.76 13.38
C SER A 18 3.21 12.59 13.53
N PRO A 19 2.31 12.34 12.57
CA PRO A 19 1.47 11.17 12.64
C PRO A 19 2.41 10.00 12.94
N GLU A 20 2.22 9.37 14.10
CA GLU A 20 3.02 8.20 14.43
C GLU A 20 2.88 7.24 13.25
N PRO A 21 3.97 6.68 12.72
CA PRO A 21 3.86 5.71 11.64
C PRO A 21 2.84 4.66 12.10
N ALA A 22 1.82 4.45 11.28
CA ALA A 22 0.82 3.44 11.55
C ALA A 22 1.55 2.12 11.80
N GLU A 23 1.11 1.37 12.81
CA GLU A 23 1.75 0.09 13.13
C GLU A 23 1.47 -0.88 11.99
N THR A 24 2.45 -1.10 11.12
CA THR A 24 2.34 -2.10 10.07
C THR A 24 2.15 -3.49 10.68
N MET A 25 1.01 -4.10 10.42
CA MET A 25 0.67 -5.44 10.91
C MET A 25 0.89 -6.48 9.81
N THR A 26 1.75 -7.45 10.10
CA THR A 26 1.85 -8.71 9.34
C THR A 26 0.72 -9.64 9.77
N ASP A 27 -0.07 -10.15 8.83
CA ASP A 27 -1.34 -10.87 9.08
C ASP A 27 -2.43 -9.95 9.68
N PRO A 28 -2.97 -9.02 8.87
CA PRO A 28 -3.98 -8.07 9.31
C PRO A 28 -5.24 -8.80 9.81
N PRO A 29 -5.90 -8.30 10.87
CA PRO A 29 -7.18 -8.84 11.31
C PRO A 29 -8.19 -8.90 10.15
N GLU A 30 -9.07 -9.92 10.14
CA GLU A 30 -10.05 -10.18 9.05
C GLU A 30 -10.86 -8.94 8.66
N GLU A 31 -11.13 -8.04 9.62
CA GLU A 31 -11.85 -6.78 9.41
C GLU A 31 -11.13 -5.80 8.45
N PHE A 32 -9.79 -5.76 8.45
CA PHE A 32 -9.02 -4.89 7.56
C PHE A 32 -8.99 -5.44 6.15
N ARG A 33 -8.88 -6.77 6.00
CA ARG A 33 -9.01 -7.44 4.71
C ARG A 33 -10.40 -7.21 4.13
N GLU A 34 -11.47 -7.49 4.88
CA GLU A 34 -12.83 -7.27 4.42
C GLU A 34 -13.09 -5.79 4.07
N GLY A 35 -12.54 -4.86 4.87
CA GLY A 35 -12.61 -3.42 4.60
C GLY A 35 -11.95 -3.02 3.28
N PHE A 36 -10.72 -3.47 3.04
CA PHE A 36 -10.01 -3.26 1.78
C PHE A 36 -10.77 -3.85 0.60
N GLU A 37 -11.18 -5.11 0.66
CA GLU A 37 -11.86 -5.79 -0.46
C GLU A 37 -13.22 -5.14 -0.75
N THR A 38 -13.95 -4.73 0.28
CA THR A 38 -15.24 -4.04 0.14
C THR A 38 -15.07 -2.66 -0.51
N GLN A 39 -14.06 -1.90 -0.11
CA GLN A 39 -13.81 -0.56 -0.67
C GLN A 39 -13.24 -0.64 -2.10
N SER A 40 -12.27 -1.51 -2.30
CA SER A 40 -11.51 -1.61 -3.55
C SER A 40 -12.20 -2.46 -4.61
N GLY A 41 -13.07 -3.39 -4.20
CA GLY A 41 -13.57 -4.42 -5.10
C GLY A 41 -12.47 -5.34 -5.65
N LEU A 42 -11.27 -5.30 -5.07
CA LEU A 42 -10.14 -6.19 -5.37
C LEU A 42 -10.19 -7.37 -4.40
N THR A 43 -9.66 -8.50 -4.84
CA THR A 43 -9.55 -9.71 -4.01
C THR A 43 -8.11 -10.18 -4.05
N LEU A 44 -7.58 -10.58 -2.89
CA LEU A 44 -6.24 -11.16 -2.85
C LEU A 44 -6.24 -12.50 -3.60
N PRO A 45 -5.22 -12.77 -4.43
CA PRO A 45 -5.10 -14.07 -5.10
C PRO A 45 -4.86 -15.18 -4.06
N SER A 46 -5.21 -16.42 -4.40
CA SER A 46 -5.19 -17.55 -3.46
C SER A 46 -3.79 -17.95 -2.99
N ASP A 47 -2.78 -17.56 -3.75
CA ASP A 47 -1.34 -17.75 -3.51
C ASP A 47 -0.69 -16.47 -2.97
N ALA A 48 -1.47 -15.51 -2.46
CA ALA A 48 -0.92 -14.36 -1.76
C ALA A 48 -0.27 -14.79 -0.44
N GLU A 49 0.99 -14.41 -0.26
CA GLU A 49 1.82 -14.70 0.89
C GLU A 49 2.16 -13.41 1.66
N ASN A 50 2.22 -13.54 2.98
CA ASN A 50 2.54 -12.46 3.91
C ASN A 50 1.77 -11.15 3.62
N PRO A 51 0.43 -11.19 3.52
CA PRO A 51 -0.34 -9.98 3.27
C PRO A 51 -0.22 -9.04 4.46
N GLU A 52 0.07 -7.79 4.16
CA GLU A 52 0.12 -6.66 5.08
C GLU A 52 -0.92 -5.66 4.59
N ILE A 53 -1.92 -5.35 5.42
CA ILE A 53 -2.95 -4.37 5.08
C ILE A 53 -2.99 -3.33 6.19
N GLU A 54 -2.84 -2.07 5.80
CA GLU A 54 -2.95 -0.93 6.68
C GLU A 54 -4.17 -0.10 6.28
N GLY A 55 -4.94 0.35 7.27
CA GLY A 55 -6.11 1.17 7.05
C GLY A 55 -6.01 2.45 7.86
N THR A 56 -6.11 3.60 7.18
CA THR A 56 -6.15 4.91 7.84
C THR A 56 -7.33 5.74 7.35
N ARG A 57 -7.61 6.81 8.08
CA ARG A 57 -8.65 7.80 7.75
C ARG A 57 -7.97 9.08 7.31
N LEU A 58 -8.14 9.44 6.05
CA LEU A 58 -7.70 10.71 5.51
C LEU A 58 -8.63 11.84 6.00
N GLU A 59 -8.28 13.08 5.64
CA GLU A 59 -9.15 14.24 5.86
C GLU A 59 -10.57 13.99 5.33
N GLY A 60 -11.55 14.31 6.18
CA GLY A 60 -12.97 14.06 5.93
C GLY A 60 -13.43 12.64 6.23
N GLU A 61 -12.70 11.89 7.08
CA GLU A 61 -13.00 10.50 7.47
C GLU A 61 -13.00 9.50 6.31
N ARG A 62 -12.37 9.87 5.20
CA ARG A 62 -12.31 9.06 3.99
C ARG A 62 -11.37 7.88 4.22
N PRO A 63 -11.83 6.64 4.01
CA PRO A 63 -11.00 5.48 4.22
C PRO A 63 -9.92 5.41 3.13
N TYR A 64 -8.71 5.10 3.58
CA TYR A 64 -7.55 4.83 2.75
C TYR A 64 -6.93 3.53 3.24
N TYR A 65 -6.61 2.65 2.30
CA TYR A 65 -5.97 1.38 2.62
C TYR A 65 -4.72 1.20 1.77
N GLU A 66 -3.69 0.66 2.39
CA GLU A 66 -2.47 0.18 1.75
C GLU A 66 -2.41 -1.35 1.90
N LEU A 67 -1.93 -2.02 0.86
CA LEU A 67 -1.80 -3.46 0.79
C LEU A 67 -0.42 -3.78 0.23
N ARG A 68 0.28 -4.70 0.89
CA ARG A 68 1.47 -5.37 0.36
C ARG A 68 1.29 -6.88 0.45
N PHE A 69 1.69 -7.62 -0.57
CA PHE A 69 1.79 -9.08 -0.49
C PHE A 69 2.78 -9.62 -1.51
N ALA A 70 3.38 -10.77 -1.22
CA ALA A 70 4.11 -11.57 -2.20
C ALA A 70 3.15 -12.55 -2.89
N THR A 71 3.39 -12.88 -4.15
CA THR A 71 2.56 -13.81 -4.93
C THR A 71 3.33 -14.32 -6.14
N THR A 72 2.71 -15.19 -6.93
CA THR A 72 3.25 -15.53 -8.25
C THR A 72 2.97 -14.43 -9.29
N ARG A 73 3.71 -14.41 -10.40
CA ARG A 73 3.44 -13.54 -11.56
C ARG A 73 2.01 -13.74 -12.08
N GLY A 74 1.53 -14.99 -12.06
CA GLY A 74 0.14 -15.32 -12.39
C GLY A 74 -0.85 -14.73 -11.40
N GLY A 75 -0.57 -14.79 -10.10
CA GLY A 75 -1.38 -14.15 -9.06
C GLY A 75 -1.44 -12.63 -9.21
N ALA A 76 -0.30 -11.99 -9.50
CA ALA A 76 -0.23 -10.56 -9.78
C ALA A 76 -0.98 -10.15 -11.08
N GLU A 77 -0.93 -10.98 -12.13
CA GLU A 77 -1.71 -10.76 -13.35
C GLU A 77 -3.22 -10.86 -13.08
N VAL A 78 -3.66 -11.84 -12.28
CA VAL A 78 -5.06 -11.96 -11.86
C VAL A 78 -5.49 -10.72 -11.08
N PHE A 79 -4.64 -10.22 -10.17
CA PHE A 79 -4.91 -9.00 -9.42
C PHE A 79 -5.08 -7.78 -10.34
N CYS A 80 -4.16 -7.58 -11.29
CA CYS A 80 -4.19 -6.44 -12.21
C CYS A 80 -5.25 -6.55 -13.33
N THR A 81 -5.88 -7.71 -13.52
CA THR A 81 -6.96 -7.91 -14.50
C THR A 81 -8.36 -7.74 -13.89
N ALA A 82 -8.45 -7.29 -12.64
CA ALA A 82 -9.72 -6.93 -12.02
C ALA A 82 -10.49 -5.87 -12.81
N ASP A 83 -11.82 -5.88 -12.68
CA ASP A 83 -12.71 -4.99 -13.43
C ASP A 83 -12.29 -3.53 -13.32
N ASN A 84 -12.26 -2.82 -14.46
CA ASN A 84 -11.88 -1.41 -14.58
C ASN A 84 -10.45 -1.05 -14.16
N LEU A 85 -9.49 -1.98 -14.19
CA LEU A 85 -8.07 -1.65 -14.13
C LEU A 85 -7.46 -1.57 -15.53
N GLY A 86 -6.65 -0.54 -15.77
CA GLY A 86 -5.73 -0.45 -16.90
C GLY A 86 -4.33 -0.82 -16.45
N THR A 87 -3.57 -1.50 -17.30
CA THR A 87 -2.20 -1.95 -16.98
C THR A 87 -1.15 -1.23 -17.83
N TYR A 88 -0.09 -0.74 -17.20
CA TYR A 88 1.07 -0.11 -17.83
C TYR A 88 2.33 -0.85 -17.39
N ARG A 89 3.21 -1.16 -18.36
CA ARG A 89 4.47 -1.85 -18.07
C ARG A 89 5.63 -0.86 -18.14
N GLY A 90 6.38 -0.76 -17.05
CA GLY A 90 7.65 -0.04 -16.98
C GLY A 90 8.81 -1.03 -17.05
N GLY A 91 9.87 -0.67 -17.78
CA GLY A 91 11.12 -1.43 -17.76
C GLY A 91 12.04 -0.92 -16.66
N GLY A 92 12.68 -1.82 -15.91
CA GLY A 92 13.49 -1.50 -14.73
C GLY A 92 12.67 -1.40 -13.44
N GLY A 93 13.31 -0.95 -12.37
CA GLY A 93 12.69 -0.75 -11.07
C GLY A 93 11.81 0.51 -10.96
N PRO A 94 11.11 0.67 -9.82
CA PRO A 94 10.30 1.85 -9.53
C PRO A 94 11.12 3.15 -9.60
N THR A 95 10.47 4.23 -10.00
CA THR A 95 10.99 5.59 -9.89
C THR A 95 10.92 6.10 -8.45
N ASP A 96 11.65 7.17 -8.13
CA ASP A 96 11.60 7.79 -6.79
C ASP A 96 10.16 8.13 -6.37
N GLU A 97 9.33 8.62 -7.30
CA GLU A 97 7.92 8.93 -7.05
C GLU A 97 7.11 7.68 -6.72
N GLU A 98 7.35 6.55 -7.40
CA GLU A 98 6.67 5.28 -7.14
C GLU A 98 7.12 4.65 -5.81
N TYR A 99 8.41 4.79 -5.45
CA TYR A 99 8.92 4.38 -4.14
C TYR A 99 8.19 5.13 -3.02
N GLU A 100 8.01 6.45 -3.15
CA GLU A 100 7.30 7.27 -2.18
C GLU A 100 5.79 6.98 -2.16
N LEU A 101 5.16 6.84 -3.33
CA LEU A 101 3.71 6.69 -3.45
C LEU A 101 3.20 5.34 -2.98
N PHE A 102 3.89 4.25 -3.35
CA PHE A 102 3.49 2.89 -2.98
C PHE A 102 4.16 2.40 -1.70
N SER A 103 4.95 3.24 -1.04
CA SER A 103 5.79 2.86 0.09
C SER A 103 6.60 1.59 -0.21
N VAL A 104 7.17 1.52 -1.42
CA VAL A 104 7.92 0.33 -1.86
C VAL A 104 9.10 0.16 -0.93
N ARG A 105 9.11 -0.96 -0.22
CA ARG A 105 10.19 -1.27 0.69
C ARG A 105 11.47 -1.56 -0.09
N GLU A 106 12.59 -1.04 0.40
CA GLU A 106 13.93 -1.24 -0.18
C GLU A 106 14.44 -2.70 -0.03
N ASP A 107 13.63 -3.61 0.54
CA ASP A 107 13.97 -5.03 0.69
C ASP A 107 13.81 -5.83 -0.61
N VAL A 108 13.24 -5.23 -1.66
CA VAL A 108 13.17 -5.83 -2.99
C VAL A 108 14.34 -5.29 -3.83
N GLU A 109 15.42 -6.07 -3.89
CA GLU A 109 16.62 -5.78 -4.68
C GLU A 109 16.48 -6.35 -6.11
N ASP A 110 17.30 -5.84 -7.04
CA ASP A 110 17.45 -6.33 -8.42
C ASP A 110 16.11 -6.45 -9.19
N ILE A 111 15.41 -5.33 -9.38
CA ILE A 111 14.09 -5.30 -10.04
C ILE A 111 14.22 -5.26 -11.57
N GLU A 112 13.67 -6.28 -12.25
CA GLU A 112 13.67 -6.36 -13.72
C GLU A 112 12.63 -5.43 -14.34
N MET A 113 11.42 -5.47 -13.77
CA MET A 113 10.23 -4.91 -14.37
C MET A 113 9.22 -4.50 -13.32
N ILE A 114 8.46 -3.47 -13.65
CA ILE A 114 7.28 -3.06 -12.90
C ILE A 114 6.03 -3.11 -13.80
N VAL A 115 4.89 -3.40 -13.17
CA VAL A 115 3.58 -3.27 -13.80
C VAL A 115 2.69 -2.43 -12.90
N GLU A 116 2.30 -1.27 -13.40
CA GLU A 116 1.30 -0.42 -12.75
C GLU A 116 -0.09 -0.86 -13.22
N CYS A 117 -1.01 -1.07 -12.28
CA CYS A 117 -2.41 -1.30 -12.58
C CYS A 117 -3.31 -0.33 -11.83
N THR A 118 -4.02 0.51 -12.57
CA THR A 118 -4.75 1.66 -12.03
C THR A 118 -6.17 1.72 -12.56
N GLY A 119 -7.11 2.16 -11.72
CA GLY A 119 -8.46 2.46 -12.16
C GLY A 119 -9.48 2.54 -11.04
N ALA A 120 -10.70 2.95 -11.39
CA ALA A 120 -11.73 3.26 -10.42
C ALA A 120 -12.62 2.04 -10.09
N HIS A 121 -13.17 2.02 -8.88
CA HIS A 121 -14.06 0.95 -8.41
C HIS A 121 -15.26 0.73 -9.35
N PRO A 122 -15.63 -0.53 -9.64
CA PRO A 122 -16.54 -0.86 -10.74
C PRO A 122 -17.99 -0.41 -10.55
N SER A 123 -18.45 -0.25 -9.30
CA SER A 123 -19.86 0.03 -9.02
C SER A 123 -20.19 1.52 -9.03
N ASP A 124 -19.27 2.38 -8.61
CA ASP A 124 -19.55 3.81 -8.39
C ASP A 124 -18.46 4.76 -8.91
N GLY A 125 -17.29 4.24 -9.31
CA GLY A 125 -16.17 5.04 -9.79
C GLY A 125 -15.64 6.07 -8.79
N ARG A 126 -15.96 5.92 -7.50
CA ARG A 126 -15.60 6.89 -6.45
C ARG A 126 -14.35 6.51 -5.68
N VAL A 127 -13.86 5.28 -5.84
CA VAL A 127 -12.64 4.82 -5.20
C VAL A 127 -11.60 4.63 -6.29
N ASP A 128 -10.50 5.38 -6.19
CA ASP A 128 -9.32 5.14 -7.01
C ASP A 128 -8.53 3.98 -6.40
N ARG A 129 -8.05 3.12 -7.29
CA ARG A 129 -7.31 1.90 -6.94
C ARG A 129 -6.07 1.89 -7.79
N GLU A 130 -4.93 1.75 -7.15
CA GLU A 130 -3.65 1.73 -7.81
C GLU A 130 -2.82 0.63 -7.20
N ALA A 131 -2.08 -0.08 -8.05
CA ALA A 131 -1.15 -1.09 -7.63
C ALA A 131 0.10 -1.06 -8.49
N LEU A 132 1.23 -1.28 -7.84
CA LEU A 132 2.53 -1.45 -8.43
C LEU A 132 2.97 -2.89 -8.16
N VAL A 133 3.08 -3.66 -9.23
CA VAL A 133 3.65 -5.00 -9.21
C VAL A 133 5.13 -4.89 -9.51
N VAL A 134 5.95 -5.38 -8.60
CA VAL A 134 7.40 -5.44 -8.72
C VAL A 134 7.81 -6.87 -9.04
N LEU A 135 8.53 -7.04 -10.15
CA LEU A 135 9.07 -8.33 -10.60
C LEU A 135 10.60 -8.33 -10.42
N PRO A 136 11.14 -9.02 -9.41
CA PRO A 136 12.59 -9.16 -9.22
C PRO A 136 13.23 -10.03 -10.31
N GLU A 137 14.48 -9.73 -10.68
CA GLU A 137 15.29 -10.44 -11.68
C GLU A 137 15.56 -11.91 -11.27
N GLU A 138 15.74 -12.17 -9.97
CA GLU A 138 16.08 -13.49 -9.43
C GLU A 138 14.95 -14.16 -8.62
N GLY A 139 13.75 -13.57 -8.58
CA GLY A 139 12.61 -14.04 -7.76
C GLY A 139 12.66 -13.57 -6.29
N LEU A 140 11.71 -14.04 -5.47
CA LEU A 140 11.70 -13.80 -4.01
C LEU A 140 12.40 -14.94 -3.28
N ALA A 141 13.34 -14.61 -2.40
CA ALA A 141 14.02 -15.60 -1.59
C ALA A 141 13.11 -16.07 -0.43
N ASP A 142 12.66 -17.32 -0.49
CA ASP A 142 12.03 -17.98 0.65
C ASP A 142 13.04 -18.19 1.80
N PRO A 143 12.65 -18.02 3.08
CA PRO A 143 13.48 -18.43 4.21
C PRO A 143 13.53 -19.96 4.33
N GLY A 144 14.32 -20.62 3.48
CA GLY A 144 14.66 -22.05 3.56
C GLY A 144 14.41 -22.90 2.30
N GLY A 145 14.00 -22.30 1.19
CA GLY A 145 13.80 -22.96 -0.11
C GLY A 145 14.80 -22.50 -1.18
N GLU A 146 14.95 -23.28 -2.25
CA GLU A 146 15.57 -22.78 -3.50
C GLU A 146 14.56 -21.82 -4.17
N PRO A 147 14.97 -20.61 -4.60
CA PRO A 147 14.06 -19.66 -5.23
C PRO A 147 13.50 -20.24 -6.53
N ASP A 148 12.17 -20.29 -6.68
CA ASP A 148 11.53 -20.48 -7.98
C ASP A 148 11.57 -19.12 -8.71
N ALA A 149 12.79 -18.78 -9.16
CA ALA A 149 13.19 -17.47 -9.68
C ALA A 149 12.33 -16.96 -10.85
N GLU A 150 11.54 -17.82 -11.49
CA GLU A 150 10.81 -17.48 -12.72
C GLU A 150 9.42 -16.90 -12.47
N ASP A 151 8.86 -17.02 -11.26
CA ASP A 151 7.44 -16.73 -11.03
C ASP A 151 7.11 -15.84 -9.83
N ALA A 152 8.06 -15.23 -9.12
CA ALA A 152 7.72 -14.38 -7.97
C ALA A 152 7.36 -12.93 -8.35
N ALA A 153 6.44 -12.33 -7.60
CA ALA A 153 6.05 -10.93 -7.70
C ALA A 153 5.72 -10.35 -6.31
N VAL A 154 6.02 -9.07 -6.09
CA VAL A 154 5.52 -8.32 -4.93
C VAL A 154 4.53 -7.30 -5.42
N VAL A 155 3.35 -7.26 -4.81
CA VAL A 155 2.31 -6.29 -5.12
C VAL A 155 2.24 -5.28 -3.99
N TYR A 156 2.34 -4.01 -4.34
CA TYR A 156 2.04 -2.86 -3.49
C TYR A 156 0.79 -2.21 -4.05
N ALA A 157 -0.22 -1.95 -3.24
CA ALA A 157 -1.48 -1.36 -3.70
C ALA A 157 -2.01 -0.37 -2.67
N TYR A 158 -2.72 0.65 -3.14
CA TYR A 158 -3.51 1.51 -2.28
C TYR A 158 -4.88 1.78 -2.88
N THR A 159 -5.82 2.12 -2.00
CA THR A 159 -7.16 2.54 -2.39
C THR A 159 -7.55 3.80 -1.64
N VAL A 160 -8.21 4.72 -2.35
CA VAL A 160 -8.62 6.01 -1.78
C VAL A 160 -10.01 6.40 -2.28
N GLU A 161 -10.89 6.80 -1.35
CA GLU A 161 -12.17 7.39 -1.72
C GLU A 161 -11.99 8.85 -2.16
N LEU A 162 -12.44 9.17 -3.38
CA LEU A 162 -12.43 10.52 -3.93
C LEU A 162 -13.40 11.45 -3.17
N PRO A 163 -13.05 12.75 -3.03
CA PRO A 163 -13.93 13.71 -2.37
C PRO A 163 -15.24 13.88 -3.17
N ASN A 164 -16.35 14.07 -2.45
CA ASN A 164 -17.63 14.41 -3.08
C ASN A 164 -17.49 15.75 -3.83
N ARG A 165 -17.86 15.76 -5.11
CA ARG A 165 -17.90 16.98 -5.94
C ARG A 165 -19.14 17.83 -5.67
#